data_AF-L8I4I8-F1
#
_entry.id   AF-L8I4I8-F1
#
_cell.length_a   1.000
_cell.length_b   1.000
_cell.length_c   1.000
_cell.angle_alpha   90.00
_cell.angle_beta   90.00
_cell.angle_gamma   90.00
#
_symmetry.space_group_name_H-M   'P 1'
#
loop_
_entity.id
_entity.type
_entity.pdbx_description
1 polymer ?
#
loop_
_entity_poly.entity_id
_entity_poly.type
_entity_poly.pdbx_seq_one_letter_code
_entity_poly.pdbx_strand_id
1 'polypeptide(L)'
;MNIRNARPDDLMNMQHCNLLCLPENYQMKYYFYHGLSWPQLSYIAEDEDGKIVGYVLAKMEEDPDDVPHGHITSLAVKRSHRRLGLAQKLMDQASRAMIENFSAKYVSLHVRKSNRAALHLYSNTLNFQISEVEPRYYADGEDAYAMKRDLSQMADELRRQLQLKKGGYVVLGSRENQETQGSTLPGSKMACQEKNPATDGSGSDSKEPSESTESPDAQDSSEDSNSTS
;
A
#
# COMPACT_ATOMS: atom_id res chain seq x y z
N MET A 1 14.97 -11.85 -13.99
CA MET A 1 14.38 -11.54 -12.67
C MET A 1 13.03 -10.89 -12.88
N ASN A 2 11.97 -11.59 -12.51
CA ASN A 2 10.60 -11.10 -12.58
C ASN A 2 10.26 -10.35 -11.28
N ILE A 3 9.61 -9.19 -11.37
CA ILE A 3 9.11 -8.45 -10.20
C ILE A 3 7.59 -8.41 -10.30
N ARG A 4 6.92 -8.89 -9.26
CA ARG A 4 5.45 -8.96 -9.22
C ARG A 4 4.93 -8.77 -7.80
N ASN A 5 3.65 -8.44 -7.69
CA ASN A 5 2.96 -8.38 -6.42
C ASN A 5 2.97 -9.77 -5.75
N ALA A 6 3.15 -9.76 -4.42
CA ALA A 6 3.23 -10.97 -3.60
C ALA A 6 1.83 -11.56 -3.39
N ARG A 7 1.71 -12.88 -3.50
CA ARG A 7 0.49 -13.63 -3.20
C ARG A 7 0.62 -14.36 -1.86
N PRO A 8 -0.48 -14.81 -1.25
CA PRO A 8 -0.43 -15.62 -0.03
C PRO A 8 0.51 -16.83 -0.13
N ASP A 9 0.56 -17.48 -1.29
CA ASP A 9 1.43 -18.64 -1.56
C ASP A 9 2.94 -18.29 -1.53
N ASP A 10 3.29 -17.01 -1.69
CA ASP A 10 4.67 -16.54 -1.67
C ASP A 10 5.18 -16.29 -0.24
N LEU A 11 4.29 -16.16 0.76
CA LEU A 11 4.65 -15.69 2.11
C LEU A 11 5.63 -16.61 2.83
N MET A 12 5.52 -17.93 2.66
CA MET A 12 6.50 -18.90 3.17
C MET A 12 7.89 -18.68 2.56
N ASN A 13 7.95 -18.42 1.26
CA ASN A 13 9.22 -18.17 0.58
C ASN A 13 9.80 -16.79 0.93
N MET A 14 8.96 -15.80 1.23
CA MET A 14 9.38 -14.51 1.77
C MET A 14 9.99 -14.66 3.17
N GLN A 15 9.34 -15.43 4.06
CA GLN A 15 9.88 -15.73 5.39
C GLN A 15 11.21 -16.47 5.30
N HIS A 16 11.31 -17.47 4.42
CA HIS A 16 12.59 -18.16 4.18
C HIS A 16 13.68 -17.19 3.69
N CYS A 17 13.35 -16.26 2.80
CA CYS A 17 14.30 -15.24 2.34
C CYS A 17 14.71 -14.26 3.46
N ASN A 18 13.79 -13.90 4.37
CA ASN A 18 14.06 -13.06 5.53
C ASN A 18 15.09 -13.71 6.46
N LEU A 19 14.85 -14.97 6.85
CA LEU A 19 15.74 -15.76 7.71
C LEU A 19 17.17 -15.88 7.16
N LEU A 20 17.33 -15.90 5.84
CA LEU A 20 18.65 -15.97 5.20
C LEU A 20 19.36 -14.61 5.10
N CYS A 21 18.63 -13.50 5.19
CA CYS A 21 19.16 -12.18 4.85
C CYS A 21 19.24 -11.21 6.02
N LEU A 22 18.38 -11.36 7.04
CA LEU A 22 18.19 -10.37 8.10
C LEU A 22 18.16 -11.02 9.50
N PRO A 23 18.67 -10.33 10.53
CA PRO A 23 18.55 -10.78 11.91
C PRO A 23 17.15 -10.53 12.51
N GLU A 24 16.42 -9.53 12.03
CA GLU A 24 15.04 -9.26 12.44
C GLU A 24 14.06 -10.18 11.71
N ASN A 25 13.48 -11.12 12.47
CA ASN A 25 12.62 -12.19 11.96
C ASN A 25 11.22 -12.14 12.57
N TYR A 26 10.23 -12.60 11.79
CA TYR A 26 8.82 -12.56 12.19
C TYR A 26 8.15 -13.94 12.08
N GLN A 27 7.16 -14.16 12.94
CA GLN A 27 6.29 -15.33 12.85
C GLN A 27 5.40 -15.25 11.60
N MET A 28 5.00 -16.41 11.07
CA MET A 28 4.17 -16.49 9.87
C MET A 28 2.84 -15.73 9.99
N LYS A 29 2.24 -15.68 11.19
CA LYS A 29 1.03 -14.88 11.47
C LYS A 29 1.18 -13.41 11.03
N TYR A 30 2.38 -12.85 11.16
CA TYR A 30 2.65 -11.46 10.82
C TYR A 30 2.73 -11.24 9.31
N TYR A 31 3.26 -12.22 8.57
CA TYR A 31 3.22 -12.21 7.10
C TYR A 31 1.79 -12.32 6.58
N PHE A 32 0.96 -13.19 7.17
CA PHE A 32 -0.46 -13.28 6.81
C PHE A 32 -1.21 -12.00 7.12
N TYR A 33 -0.97 -11.37 8.27
CA TYR A 33 -1.56 -10.07 8.59
C TYR A 33 -1.27 -9.03 7.49
N HIS A 34 -0.02 -8.90 7.03
CA HIS A 34 0.31 -8.01 5.93
C HIS A 34 -0.40 -8.40 4.62
N GLY A 35 -0.34 -9.67 4.26
CA GLY A 35 -0.89 -10.18 2.99
C GLY A 35 -2.42 -10.11 2.92
N LEU A 36 -3.11 -10.09 4.06
CA LEU A 36 -4.56 -10.01 4.14
C LEU A 36 -5.05 -8.57 4.33
N SER A 37 -4.32 -7.73 5.08
CA SER A 37 -4.68 -6.33 5.30
C SER A 37 -4.33 -5.44 4.10
N TRP A 38 -3.14 -5.62 3.51
CA TRP A 38 -2.65 -4.79 2.39
C TRP A 38 -2.05 -5.63 1.25
N PRO A 39 -2.85 -6.48 0.58
CA PRO A 39 -2.36 -7.40 -0.45
C PRO A 39 -1.63 -6.71 -1.61
N GLN A 40 -1.94 -5.44 -1.89
CA GLN A 40 -1.35 -4.68 -3.00
C GLN A 40 0.07 -4.18 -2.73
N LEU A 41 0.52 -4.13 -1.47
CA LEU A 41 1.72 -3.38 -1.09
C LEU A 41 3.02 -4.19 -1.08
N SER A 42 2.91 -5.51 -0.92
CA SER A 42 4.08 -6.38 -0.86
C SER A 42 4.44 -6.91 -2.24
N TYR A 43 5.73 -6.92 -2.56
CA TYR A 43 6.25 -7.37 -3.86
C TYR A 43 7.41 -8.33 -3.66
N ILE A 44 7.60 -9.21 -4.65
CA ILE A 44 8.72 -10.14 -4.69
C ILE A 44 9.51 -9.98 -5.99
N ALA A 45 10.76 -10.38 -5.93
CA ALA A 45 11.62 -10.61 -7.08
C ALA A 45 11.96 -12.10 -7.14
N GLU A 46 11.66 -12.74 -8.27
CA GLU A 46 11.92 -14.17 -8.51
C GLU A 46 12.87 -14.37 -9.71
N ASP A 47 13.64 -15.46 -9.66
CA ASP A 47 14.47 -15.91 -10.77
C ASP A 47 13.66 -16.70 -11.82
N GLU A 48 14.34 -17.25 -12.83
CA GLU A 48 13.70 -18.01 -13.91
C GLU A 48 13.09 -19.34 -13.43
N ASP A 49 13.55 -19.87 -12.29
CA ASP A 49 13.01 -21.06 -11.64
C ASP A 49 11.81 -20.74 -10.72
N GLY A 50 11.41 -19.47 -10.62
CA GLY A 50 10.37 -19.01 -9.69
C GLY A 50 10.82 -18.95 -8.22
N LYS A 51 12.12 -19.01 -7.93
CA LYS A 51 12.62 -18.88 -6.56
C LYS A 51 12.71 -17.41 -6.17
N ILE A 52 12.21 -17.08 -4.99
CA ILE A 52 12.33 -15.71 -4.45
C ILE A 52 13.79 -15.39 -4.16
N VAL A 53 14.29 -14.33 -4.79
CA VAL A 53 15.63 -13.78 -4.61
C VAL A 53 15.63 -12.43 -3.89
N GLY A 54 14.46 -11.80 -3.75
CA GLY A 54 14.26 -10.65 -2.89
C GLY A 54 12.78 -10.35 -2.70
N TYR A 55 12.45 -9.56 -1.69
CA TYR A 55 11.09 -9.15 -1.40
C TYR A 55 11.06 -7.80 -0.69
N VAL A 56 9.91 -7.13 -0.77
CA VAL A 56 9.52 -6.03 0.10
C VAL A 56 8.19 -6.40 0.77
N LEU A 57 8.16 -6.32 2.10
CA LEU A 57 6.97 -6.47 2.94
C LEU A 57 6.62 -5.08 3.46
N ALA A 58 5.42 -4.61 3.12
CA ALA A 58 4.99 -3.25 3.41
C ALA A 58 3.54 -3.22 3.91
N LYS A 59 3.24 -2.21 4.72
CA LYS A 59 1.91 -1.92 5.28
C LYS A 59 1.56 -0.43 5.14
N MET A 60 0.32 -0.08 5.44
CA MET A 60 -0.03 1.29 5.82
C MET A 60 0.08 1.41 7.34
N GLU A 61 0.43 2.59 7.86
CA GLU A 61 0.20 2.84 9.27
C GLU A 61 -1.28 3.10 9.56
N GLU A 62 -1.72 2.65 10.73
CA GLU A 62 -3.13 2.60 11.12
C GLU A 62 -3.53 3.71 12.11
N ASP A 63 -2.57 4.57 12.52
CA ASP A 63 -2.84 5.67 13.44
C ASP A 63 -3.77 6.72 12.76
N PRO A 64 -4.98 6.96 13.30
CA PRO A 64 -5.94 7.87 12.70
C PRO A 64 -5.57 9.35 12.81
N ASP A 65 -4.68 9.72 13.74
CA ASP A 65 -4.24 11.11 13.94
C ASP A 65 -3.18 11.53 12.92
N ASP A 66 -2.54 10.55 12.27
CA ASP A 66 -1.51 10.76 11.27
C ASP A 66 -2.06 10.88 9.84
N VAL A 67 -1.34 11.61 9.00
CA VAL A 67 -1.62 11.58 7.56
C VAL A 67 -1.37 10.16 7.02
N PRO A 68 -2.20 9.64 6.09
CA PRO A 68 -2.02 8.31 5.54
C PRO A 68 -0.62 8.13 4.96
N HIS A 69 0.12 7.16 5.47
CA HIS A 69 1.48 6.90 5.05
C HIS A 69 1.82 5.41 5.12
N GLY A 70 2.70 4.99 4.22
CA GLY A 70 3.16 3.61 4.18
C GLY A 70 4.32 3.36 5.12
N HIS A 71 4.53 2.11 5.51
CA HIS A 71 5.67 1.67 6.27
C HIS A 71 6.32 0.43 5.64
N ILE A 72 7.66 0.43 5.54
CA ILE A 72 8.42 -0.73 5.08
C ILE A 72 8.83 -1.58 6.27
N THR A 73 8.04 -2.62 6.51
CA THR A 73 8.31 -3.60 7.56
C THR A 73 9.61 -4.37 7.30
N SER A 74 9.86 -4.79 6.05
CA SER A 74 11.05 -5.57 5.73
C SER A 74 11.41 -5.53 4.26
N LEU A 75 12.70 -5.37 3.95
CA LEU A 75 13.24 -5.38 2.58
C LEU A 75 14.52 -6.22 2.56
N ALA A 76 14.56 -7.25 1.72
CA ALA A 76 15.75 -8.08 1.58
C ALA A 76 15.97 -8.51 0.14
N VAL A 77 17.25 -8.63 -0.22
CA VAL A 77 17.70 -9.24 -1.48
C VAL A 77 18.87 -10.18 -1.15
N LYS A 78 18.77 -11.43 -1.60
CA LYS A 78 19.81 -12.46 -1.45
C LYS A 78 21.14 -11.93 -1.98
N ARG A 79 22.24 -12.25 -1.28
CA ARG A 79 23.58 -11.71 -1.61
C ARG A 79 23.98 -11.97 -3.07
N SER A 80 23.64 -13.14 -3.61
CA SER A 80 23.89 -13.54 -5.00
C SER A 80 23.18 -12.66 -6.04
N HIS A 81 22.16 -11.90 -5.65
CA HIS A 81 21.32 -11.08 -6.53
C HIS A 81 21.35 -9.59 -6.19
N ARG A 82 22.29 -9.17 -5.33
CA ARG A 82 22.50 -7.74 -5.00
C ARG A 82 23.15 -7.01 -6.17
N ARG A 83 23.11 -5.68 -6.14
CA ARG A 83 23.69 -4.78 -7.17
C ARG A 83 23.03 -4.89 -8.55
N LEU A 84 21.88 -5.54 -8.66
CA LEU A 84 21.03 -5.61 -9.86
C LEU A 84 19.87 -4.59 -9.85
N GLY A 85 19.85 -3.66 -8.89
CA GLY A 85 18.77 -2.67 -8.74
C GLY A 85 17.43 -3.23 -8.25
N LEU A 86 17.37 -4.49 -7.79
CA LEU A 86 16.13 -5.14 -7.37
C LEU A 86 15.46 -4.43 -6.20
N ALA A 87 16.23 -4.04 -5.18
CA ALA A 87 15.70 -3.36 -4.00
C ALA A 87 15.01 -2.04 -4.36
N GLN A 88 15.60 -1.27 -5.27
CA GLN A 88 15.00 -0.02 -5.77
C GLN A 88 13.68 -0.30 -6.49
N LYS A 89 13.68 -1.25 -7.44
CA LYS A 89 12.48 -1.60 -8.20
C LYS A 89 11.34 -2.10 -7.31
N LEU A 90 11.66 -2.93 -6.31
CA LEU A 90 10.68 -3.41 -5.32
C LEU A 90 10.07 -2.23 -4.54
N MET A 91 10.90 -1.32 -4.05
CA MET A 91 10.48 -0.12 -3.33
C MET A 91 9.62 0.82 -4.18
N ASP A 92 9.97 1.01 -5.45
CA ASP A 92 9.19 1.85 -6.36
C ASP A 92 7.80 1.25 -6.65
N GLN A 93 7.70 -0.07 -6.80
CA GLN A 93 6.40 -0.74 -6.94
C GLN A 93 5.54 -0.64 -5.68
N ALA A 94 6.12 -0.89 -4.50
CA ALA A 94 5.42 -0.77 -3.23
C ALA A 94 4.91 0.65 -3.00
N SER A 95 5.74 1.67 -3.20
CA SER A 95 5.32 3.07 -3.02
C SER A 95 4.29 3.53 -4.04
N ARG A 96 4.39 3.08 -5.30
CA ARG A 96 3.33 3.33 -6.28
C ARG A 96 2.00 2.74 -5.79
N ALA A 97 2.01 1.50 -5.30
CA ALA A 97 0.81 0.86 -4.78
C ALA A 97 0.25 1.56 -3.53
N MET A 98 1.10 2.09 -2.64
CA MET A 98 0.69 2.90 -1.49
C MET A 98 -0.07 4.18 -1.93
N ILE A 99 0.42 4.85 -2.97
CA ILE A 99 -0.22 6.04 -3.53
C ILE A 99 -1.56 5.67 -4.18
N GLU A 100 -1.56 4.69 -5.07
CA GLU A 100 -2.72 4.35 -5.90
C GLU A 100 -3.89 3.78 -5.08
N ASN A 101 -3.62 2.99 -4.05
CA ASN A 101 -4.65 2.31 -3.27
C ASN A 101 -5.03 3.05 -1.99
N PHE A 102 -4.11 3.82 -1.39
CA PHE A 102 -4.30 4.38 -0.04
C PHE A 102 -3.97 5.88 0.04
N SER A 103 -3.65 6.54 -1.08
CA SER A 103 -3.32 7.97 -1.11
C SER A 103 -2.19 8.38 -0.16
N ALA A 104 -1.23 7.47 0.06
CA ALA A 104 -0.11 7.68 0.97
C ALA A 104 0.68 8.96 0.63
N LYS A 105 0.97 9.78 1.65
CA LYS A 105 1.73 11.03 1.50
C LYS A 105 3.23 10.82 1.55
N TYR A 106 3.66 9.86 2.36
CA TYR A 106 5.05 9.48 2.48
C TYR A 106 5.15 7.98 2.79
N VAL A 107 6.37 7.47 2.77
CA VAL A 107 6.70 6.12 3.27
C VAL A 107 7.80 6.23 4.32
N SER A 108 7.65 5.49 5.42
CA SER A 108 8.60 5.42 6.53
C SER A 108 9.27 4.04 6.64
N LEU A 109 10.43 4.01 7.30
CA LEU A 109 11.13 2.79 7.68
C LEU A 109 12.12 3.04 8.81
N HIS A 110 12.57 1.97 9.45
CA HIS A 110 13.68 1.98 10.41
C HIS A 110 14.90 1.28 9.85
N VAL A 111 16.09 1.83 10.13
CA VAL A 111 17.37 1.23 9.73
C VAL A 111 18.42 1.38 10.82
N ARG A 112 19.15 0.30 11.09
CA ARG A 112 20.34 0.29 11.98
C ARG A 112 21.36 1.35 11.55
N LYS A 113 21.88 2.12 12.51
CA LYS A 113 22.92 3.15 12.26
C LYS A 113 24.19 2.54 11.67
N SER A 114 24.50 1.30 12.03
CA SER A 114 25.67 0.57 11.51
C SER A 114 25.50 0.04 10.08
N ASN A 115 24.27 -0.04 9.54
CA ASN A 115 23.99 -0.65 8.24
C ASN A 115 24.26 0.30 7.07
N ARG A 116 25.56 0.48 6.77
CA ARG A 116 26.05 1.36 5.68
C ARG A 116 25.47 1.05 4.30
N ALA A 117 25.23 -0.23 4.00
CA ALA A 117 24.70 -0.63 2.71
C ALA A 117 23.24 -0.19 2.53
N ALA A 118 22.41 -0.39 3.56
CA ALA A 118 21.03 0.05 3.55
C ALA A 118 20.92 1.58 3.59
N LEU A 119 21.75 2.25 4.40
CA LEU A 119 21.79 3.72 4.43
C LEU A 119 22.10 4.32 3.07
N HIS A 120 23.07 3.77 2.34
CA HIS A 120 23.35 4.22 0.98
C HIS A 120 22.18 3.98 0.02
N LEU A 121 21.51 2.83 0.11
CA LEU A 121 20.31 2.55 -0.69
C LEU A 121 19.20 3.56 -0.39
N TYR A 122 18.84 3.73 0.88
CA TYR A 122 17.71 4.57 1.28
C TYR A 122 17.99 6.05 1.02
N SER A 123 19.14 6.58 1.46
CA SER A 123 19.45 8.00 1.30
C SER A 123 19.82 8.37 -0.12
N ASN A 124 20.80 7.68 -0.74
CA ASN A 124 21.36 8.12 -2.02
C ASN A 124 20.53 7.67 -3.22
N THR A 125 19.91 6.49 -3.16
CA THR A 125 19.21 5.90 -4.33
C THR A 125 17.71 6.16 -4.27
N LEU A 126 17.12 6.08 -3.07
CA LEU A 126 15.67 6.18 -2.88
C LEU A 126 15.23 7.52 -2.30
N ASN A 127 16.16 8.45 -2.02
CA ASN A 127 15.87 9.79 -1.51
C ASN A 127 15.09 9.81 -0.18
N PHE A 128 15.32 8.83 0.69
CA PHE A 128 14.86 8.90 2.07
C PHE A 128 15.70 9.90 2.87
N GLN A 129 15.03 10.63 3.75
CA GLN A 129 15.63 11.56 4.68
C GLN A 129 15.49 11.01 6.10
N ILE A 130 16.51 11.22 6.93
CA ILE A 130 16.44 10.87 8.35
C ILE A 130 15.49 11.86 9.02
N SER A 131 14.44 11.34 9.65
CA SER A 131 13.47 12.13 10.42
C SER A 131 13.93 12.26 11.87
N GLU A 132 14.28 11.13 12.48
CA GLU A 132 14.62 11.05 13.90
C GLU A 132 15.57 9.88 14.18
N VAL A 133 16.15 9.90 15.37
CA VAL A 133 16.98 8.81 15.91
C VAL A 133 16.23 8.20 17.08
N GLU A 134 15.91 6.92 16.98
CA GLU A 134 15.25 6.17 18.04
C GLU A 134 16.29 5.42 18.87
N PRO A 135 16.52 5.85 20.13
CA PRO A 135 17.55 5.26 20.97
C PRO A 135 17.16 3.85 21.40
N ARG A 136 18.11 2.90 21.34
CA ARG A 136 17.90 1.50 21.77
C ARG A 136 16.66 0.84 21.16
N TYR A 137 16.40 1.11 19.88
CA TYR A 137 15.25 0.55 19.15
C TYR A 137 15.35 -0.96 18.96
N TYR A 138 16.54 -1.47 18.63
CA TYR A 138 16.76 -2.89 18.40
C TYR A 138 17.04 -3.63 19.71
N ALA A 139 16.75 -4.93 19.74
CA ALA A 139 16.87 -5.78 20.94
C ALA A 139 18.30 -5.87 21.51
N ASP A 140 19.32 -5.68 20.67
CA ASP A 140 20.73 -5.60 21.06
C ASP A 140 21.13 -4.21 21.58
N GLY A 141 20.18 -3.29 21.70
CA GLY A 141 20.38 -1.92 22.17
C GLY A 141 20.91 -0.96 21.11
N GLU A 142 21.01 -1.39 19.84
CA GLU A 142 21.40 -0.48 18.77
C GLU A 142 20.27 0.54 18.48
N ASP A 143 20.66 1.80 18.30
CA ASP A 143 19.75 2.85 17.85
C ASP A 143 19.31 2.62 16.38
N ALA A 144 18.11 3.10 16.04
CA ALA A 144 17.62 3.17 14.67
C ALA A 144 17.59 4.61 14.16
N TYR A 145 17.81 4.78 12.85
CA TYR A 145 17.30 5.95 12.14
C TYR A 145 15.89 5.63 11.65
N ALA A 146 14.91 6.44 12.04
CA ALA A 146 13.63 6.47 11.36
C ALA A 146 13.75 7.40 10.16
N MET A 147 13.47 6.86 8.98
CA MET A 147 13.64 7.56 7.71
C MET A 147 12.28 7.73 7.02
N LYS A 148 12.10 8.85 6.33
CA LYS A 148 10.89 9.17 5.57
C LYS A 148 11.23 9.54 4.12
N ARG A 149 10.38 9.15 3.18
CA ARG A 149 10.41 9.59 1.78
C ARG A 149 9.06 10.17 1.40
N ASP A 150 9.05 11.45 1.03
CA ASP A 150 7.86 12.10 0.47
C ASP A 150 7.44 11.44 -0.85
N LEU A 151 6.15 11.18 -1.01
CA LEU A 151 5.56 10.55 -2.20
C LEU A 151 4.77 11.55 -3.06
N SER A 152 4.71 12.83 -2.68
CA SER A 152 3.89 13.86 -3.34
C SER A 152 4.29 14.03 -4.80
N GLN A 153 5.59 14.12 -5.09
CA GLN A 153 6.09 14.23 -6.47
C GLN A 153 5.72 13.01 -7.34
N MET A 154 5.86 11.80 -6.78
CA MET A 154 5.49 10.57 -7.47
C MET A 154 3.98 10.51 -7.73
N ALA A 155 3.16 10.95 -6.77
CA ALA A 155 1.72 11.00 -6.90
C ALA A 155 1.27 11.96 -8.01
N ASP A 156 1.91 13.13 -8.13
CA ASP A 156 1.60 14.10 -9.18
C ASP A 156 1.97 13.59 -10.57
N GLU A 157 3.11 12.90 -10.71
CA GLU A 157 3.50 12.23 -11.95
C GLU A 157 2.47 11.18 -12.38
N LEU A 158 2.04 10.32 -11.46
CA LEU A 158 1.04 9.28 -11.73
C LEU A 158 -0.30 9.88 -12.15
N ARG A 159 -0.76 10.96 -11.50
CA ARG A 159 -1.97 11.69 -11.89
C ARG A 159 -1.88 12.25 -13.31
N ARG A 160 -0.74 12.84 -13.67
CA ARG A 160 -0.51 13.38 -15.03
C ARG A 160 -0.57 12.28 -16.09
N GLN A 161 0.02 11.12 -15.82
CA GLN A 161 -0.01 9.98 -16.74
C GLN A 161 -1.43 9.43 -16.97
N LEU A 162 -2.27 9.42 -15.93
CA LEU A 162 -3.66 8.99 -16.04
C LEU A 162 -4.50 9.96 -16.89
N GLN A 163 -4.26 11.27 -16.78
CA GLN A 163 -4.94 12.28 -17.59
C GLN A 163 -4.59 12.16 -19.07
N LEU A 164 -3.32 11.95 -19.40
CA LEU A 164 -2.87 11.74 -20.79
C LEU A 164 -3.51 10.49 -21.43
N LYS A 165 -3.63 9.40 -20.68
CA LYS A 165 -4.30 8.17 -21.16
C LYS A 165 -5.80 8.37 -21.42
N LYS A 166 -6.49 9.19 -20.61
CA LYS A 166 -7.91 9.51 -20.83
C LYS A 166 -8.13 10.47 -22.00
N GLY A 167 -7.18 11.38 -22.28
CA GLY A 167 -7.25 12.33 -23.40
C GLY A 167 -7.00 11.74 -24.79
N GLY A 168 -6.48 10.52 -24.89
CA GLY A 168 -6.23 9.82 -26.17
C GLY A 168 -7.47 9.20 -26.82
N TYR A 169 -8.64 9.23 -26.16
CA TYR A 169 -9.92 8.71 -26.65
C TYR A 169 -10.85 9.83 -27.17
N VAL A 170 -10.32 10.85 -27.83
CA VAL A 170 -11.15 11.84 -28.55
C VAL A 170 -11.45 11.31 -29.96
N VAL A 171 -12.65 10.73 -30.06
CA VAL A 171 -13.49 10.44 -31.24
C VAL A 171 -12.99 11.08 -32.54
N LEU A 172 -12.46 10.25 -33.45
CA LEU A 172 -12.45 10.50 -34.90
C LEU A 172 -13.89 10.36 -35.39
N GLY A 173 -14.69 11.39 -35.12
CA GLY A 173 -16.05 11.54 -35.62
C GLY A 173 -16.00 12.08 -37.04
N SER A 174 -16.51 11.28 -37.96
CA SER A 174 -16.50 11.43 -39.42
C SER A 174 -16.75 12.84 -39.92
N ARG A 175 -15.91 13.24 -40.87
CA ARG A 175 -16.14 14.36 -41.77
C ARG A 175 -16.89 13.81 -42.99
N GLU A 176 -18.16 14.16 -43.15
CA GLU A 176 -18.86 14.03 -44.44
C GLU A 176 -19.96 15.11 -44.59
N ASN A 177 -20.27 15.38 -45.86
CA ASN A 177 -20.67 16.66 -46.43
C ASN A 177 -22.12 17.13 -46.19
N GLN A 178 -22.30 18.42 -46.51
CA GLN A 178 -23.56 19.16 -46.73
C GLN A 178 -24.54 18.42 -47.66
N GLU A 179 -25.85 18.56 -47.40
CA GLU A 179 -26.85 19.15 -48.34
C GLU A 179 -28.29 19.26 -47.76
N THR A 180 -28.85 20.48 -47.88
CA THR A 180 -30.23 20.91 -48.25
C THR A 180 -31.55 20.39 -47.61
N GLN A 181 -32.28 21.36 -47.02
CA GLN A 181 -33.73 21.70 -47.08
C GLN A 181 -34.85 20.61 -47.02
N GLY A 182 -35.88 20.85 -46.17
CA GLY A 182 -37.24 20.33 -46.43
C GLY A 182 -38.19 20.13 -45.23
N SER A 183 -38.87 21.20 -44.82
CA SER A 183 -40.31 21.31 -44.43
C SER A 183 -41.17 20.13 -43.90
N THR A 184 -41.92 20.42 -42.82
CA THR A 184 -43.36 20.08 -42.56
C THR A 184 -43.75 18.88 -41.67
N LEU A 185 -44.44 19.21 -40.56
CA LEU A 185 -45.34 18.38 -39.72
C LEU A 185 -46.70 18.17 -40.43
N PRO A 186 -47.47 17.09 -40.18
CA PRO A 186 -48.46 17.10 -39.09
C PRO A 186 -48.72 15.74 -38.40
N GLY A 187 -49.27 15.77 -37.19
CA GLY A 187 -49.43 14.61 -36.29
C GLY A 187 -50.80 13.92 -36.30
N SER A 188 -51.00 12.97 -35.38
CA SER A 188 -52.29 12.72 -34.70
C SER A 188 -52.15 11.73 -33.52
N LYS A 189 -52.68 12.16 -32.36
CA LYS A 189 -53.49 11.46 -31.33
C LYS A 189 -53.26 9.96 -31.03
N MET A 190 -53.04 9.64 -29.75
CA MET A 190 -54.09 9.10 -28.87
C MET A 190 -53.65 9.09 -27.39
N ALA A 191 -54.61 9.37 -26.52
CA ALA A 191 -54.49 9.51 -25.08
C ALA A 191 -54.80 8.20 -24.34
N CYS A 192 -54.32 8.05 -23.10
CA CYS A 192 -55.04 7.37 -22.02
C CYS A 192 -54.65 7.98 -20.66
N GLN A 193 -55.70 8.41 -19.95
CA GLN A 193 -55.82 8.91 -18.57
C GLN A 193 -55.40 7.84 -17.53
N GLU A 194 -54.69 8.16 -16.44
CA GLU A 194 -55.09 8.88 -15.21
C GLU A 194 -55.42 7.89 -14.06
N LYS A 195 -54.69 8.00 -12.94
CA LYS A 195 -55.16 8.15 -11.54
C LYS A 195 -54.29 7.43 -10.50
N ASN A 196 -53.75 8.24 -9.59
CA ASN A 196 -53.29 7.86 -8.25
C ASN A 196 -54.49 7.53 -7.33
N PRO A 197 -54.23 6.99 -6.14
CA PRO A 197 -54.37 7.85 -4.96
C PRO A 197 -53.23 7.69 -3.94
N ALA A 198 -53.02 8.76 -3.19
CA ALA A 198 -52.19 8.83 -1.99
C ALA A 198 -53.02 8.49 -0.74
N THR A 199 -52.37 7.99 0.30
CA THR A 199 -52.78 8.17 1.70
C THR A 199 -51.56 8.16 2.63
N ASP A 200 -51.54 9.17 3.49
CA ASP A 200 -50.57 9.49 4.53
C ASP A 200 -50.53 8.48 5.70
N GLY A 201 -49.44 8.53 6.50
CA GLY A 201 -49.37 7.87 7.80
C GLY A 201 -48.05 8.13 8.55
N SER A 202 -48.14 9.03 9.53
CA SER A 202 -47.15 9.48 10.53
C SER A 202 -46.56 8.42 11.47
N GLY A 203 -45.39 8.67 12.06
CA GLY A 203 -44.97 8.04 13.33
C GLY A 203 -43.49 8.25 13.69
N SER A 204 -43.23 8.75 14.89
CA SER A 204 -41.98 9.31 15.41
C SER A 204 -41.14 8.36 16.29
N ASP A 205 -39.95 8.86 16.66
CA ASP A 205 -39.14 8.62 17.87
C ASP A 205 -38.38 7.29 18.05
N SER A 206 -37.05 7.38 18.20
CA SER A 206 -36.38 7.28 19.51
C SER A 206 -34.85 7.22 19.39
N LYS A 207 -34.19 7.54 20.51
CA LYS A 207 -32.84 8.10 20.70
C LYS A 207 -31.97 7.14 21.54
N GLU A 208 -30.75 6.83 21.05
CA GLU A 208 -29.46 6.49 21.75
C GLU A 208 -29.42 5.41 22.89
N PRO A 209 -28.23 5.02 23.49
CA PRO A 209 -26.81 5.34 23.21
C PRO A 209 -25.80 4.14 23.23
N SER A 210 -24.53 4.46 22.89
CA SER A 210 -23.21 4.00 23.41
C SER A 210 -22.86 2.51 23.61
N GLU A 211 -21.69 2.11 23.09
CA GLU A 211 -20.66 1.45 23.91
C GLU A 211 -19.26 1.52 23.27
N SER A 212 -18.28 1.72 24.15
CA SER A 212 -16.84 1.90 23.98
C SER A 212 -16.11 0.59 23.67
N THR A 213 -15.12 0.61 22.78
CA THR A 213 -14.16 -0.50 22.60
C THR A 213 -12.77 -0.07 23.06
N GLU A 214 -12.32 -0.73 24.13
CA GLU A 214 -10.97 -0.72 24.67
C GLU A 214 -9.97 -1.42 23.72
N SER A 215 -8.76 -0.86 23.64
CA SER A 215 -7.57 -1.47 23.06
C SER A 215 -7.00 -2.52 24.03
N PRO A 216 -6.47 -3.68 23.59
CA PRO A 216 -5.72 -4.54 24.47
C PRO A 216 -4.24 -4.14 24.48
N ASP A 217 -3.80 -3.61 25.62
CA ASP A 217 -2.40 -3.60 26.05
C ASP A 217 -1.87 -5.03 26.09
N ALA A 218 -0.70 -5.25 25.49
CA ALA A 218 0.11 -6.44 25.71
C ALA A 218 1.15 -6.11 26.78
N GLN A 219 0.88 -6.49 28.03
CA GLN A 219 1.90 -6.63 29.06
C GLN A 219 1.87 -8.01 29.72
N ASP A 220 3.11 -8.47 29.94
CA ASP A 220 3.57 -9.33 31.02
C ASP A 220 3.46 -10.86 30.85
N SER A 221 4.64 -11.45 30.64
CA SER A 221 4.97 -12.76 31.20
C SER A 221 6.40 -12.69 31.73
N SER A 222 6.52 -12.12 32.92
CA SER A 222 7.57 -12.43 33.87
C SER A 222 7.19 -13.71 34.62
N GLU A 223 7.94 -14.79 34.39
CA GLU A 223 8.07 -15.86 35.38
C GLU A 223 9.54 -16.22 35.54
N ASP A 224 10.07 -15.84 36.70
CA ASP A 224 11.28 -16.35 37.29
C ASP A 224 11.21 -17.87 37.44
N SER A 225 12.33 -18.55 37.18
CA SER A 225 12.61 -19.85 37.77
C SER A 225 14.10 -19.92 38.09
N ASN A 226 14.38 -19.66 39.36
CA ASN A 226 15.64 -19.92 40.03
C ASN A 226 15.88 -21.43 40.20
N SER A 227 17.18 -21.77 40.20
CA SER A 227 17.83 -22.92 40.85
C SER A 227 17.59 -24.33 40.29
N THR A 228 18.64 -24.91 39.72
CA THR A 228 19.35 -26.03 40.37
C THR A 228 20.68 -26.38 39.67
N SER A 229 21.70 -26.56 40.53
CA SER A 229 22.99 -27.28 40.39
C SER A 229 24.10 -26.69 39.52
#